data_AF-A0A1B6FJ14-F1
#
_entry.id   AF-A0A1B6FJ14-F1
#
_cell.length_a   1.000
_cell.length_b   1.000
_cell.length_c   1.000
_cell.angle_alpha   90.00
_cell.angle_beta   90.00
_cell.angle_gamma   90.00
#
_symmetry.space_group_name_H-M   'P 1'
#
loop_
_entity.id
_entity.type
_entity.pdbx_description
1 polymer ?
#
loop_
_entity_poly.entity_id
_entity_poly.type
_entity_poly.pdbx_seq_one_letter_code
_entity_poly.pdbx_strand_id
1 'polypeptide(L)'
;VILAMERSEADNSAPDTEEITNTHWLWLHLSSQLIYFVLFQFASFPNIVMALHSKLAGRDLRKGRDHLMWVLLQFISGSIQRNPLNNFLPMLKLYDLLYPEKEPLQVPDVNKPLCTHQMAITCIWIHLLKKAQTDQVNIQRPIPHTLKVHHDYLQHLVLPNNANLCMGSDYRIALLCNAYSTNTEFFNRPMQALVDTILGSQKGPQQTPVPPLLNNAALANGPTTPLSMSILDSLTVHSKMSLIHAIVTHVIKLAQAKSNMALSLAPALVETYSRLLVYTEIESLGIKGFISQLLPTVFKSHAWGILYTLLEMFSYRMHHIQPHYRVQLLSHLHNLAAVPQTNQTQLHLCVESTALRLITGLGSAEVQPQLSRFMGEPKTLVSAESEELNRALVLTIARSMHVTGTGSDPLSGSWCKELLNTIMQNTPHNWANHTLQSFPPVLNEFFQQNSVPKANKQQLKKAVEEEYRNWASMNNENDIIAHFSVPG
;
A
#
# COMPACT_ATOMS: atom_id res chain seq x y z
N VAL A 1 17.66 -0.51 -19.75
CA VAL A 1 17.31 0.62 -20.63
C VAL A 1 17.73 0.37 -22.08
N ILE A 2 19.02 0.28 -22.43
CA ILE A 2 19.43 0.05 -23.84
C ILE A 2 18.80 -1.22 -24.44
N LEU A 3 18.83 -2.35 -23.71
CA LEU A 3 18.15 -3.57 -24.13
C LEU A 3 16.63 -3.39 -24.33
N ALA A 4 15.99 -2.52 -23.54
CA ALA A 4 14.57 -2.23 -23.71
C ALA A 4 14.31 -1.39 -24.97
N MET A 5 15.21 -0.43 -25.27
CA MET A 5 15.17 0.33 -26.53
C MET A 5 15.38 -0.59 -27.75
N GLU A 6 16.34 -1.52 -27.69
CA GLU A 6 16.60 -2.50 -28.76
C GLU A 6 15.39 -3.42 -28.98
N ARG A 7 14.76 -3.89 -27.90
CA ARG A 7 13.51 -4.69 -27.98
C ARG A 7 12.35 -3.88 -28.56
N SER A 8 12.18 -2.62 -28.15
CA SER A 8 11.18 -1.73 -28.75
C SER A 8 11.39 -1.52 -30.24
N GLU A 9 12.64 -1.54 -30.72
CA GLU A 9 12.94 -1.41 -32.15
C GLU A 9 12.59 -2.69 -32.92
N ALA A 10 12.90 -3.86 -32.33
CA ALA A 10 12.60 -5.18 -32.88
C ALA A 10 11.11 -5.58 -32.82
N ASP A 11 10.32 -4.90 -31.96
CA ASP A 11 8.88 -5.10 -31.88
C ASP A 11 8.22 -4.56 -33.17
N ASN A 12 7.70 -5.49 -33.98
CA ASN A 12 6.99 -5.21 -35.24
C ASN A 12 5.47 -5.32 -35.07
N SER A 13 4.96 -5.44 -33.84
CA SER A 13 3.52 -5.38 -33.58
C SER A 13 2.97 -4.04 -34.08
N ALA A 14 1.90 -4.09 -34.89
CA ALA A 14 1.24 -2.89 -35.38
C ALA A 14 0.79 -2.00 -34.19
N PRO A 15 0.85 -0.66 -34.32
CA PRO A 15 0.52 0.27 -33.23
C PRO A 15 -0.95 0.22 -32.75
N ASP A 16 -1.81 -0.57 -33.41
CA ASP A 16 -3.26 -0.62 -33.17
C ASP A 16 -3.74 -1.88 -32.45
N THR A 17 -2.89 -2.87 -32.18
CA THR A 17 -3.28 -3.99 -31.29
C THR A 17 -3.11 -3.55 -29.84
N GLU A 18 -4.22 -3.43 -29.12
CA GLU A 18 -4.32 -3.10 -27.68
C GLU A 18 -3.60 -4.09 -26.73
N GLU A 19 -2.85 -5.05 -27.27
CA GLU A 19 -2.09 -6.00 -26.48
C GLU A 19 -0.84 -5.34 -25.89
N ILE A 20 -0.80 -5.29 -24.56
CA ILE A 20 0.36 -4.85 -23.78
C ILE A 20 1.53 -5.78 -24.14
N THR A 21 2.44 -5.33 -25.00
CA THR A 21 3.57 -6.15 -25.43
C THR A 21 4.52 -6.45 -24.28
N ASN A 22 5.26 -7.55 -24.36
CA ASN A 22 6.33 -7.89 -23.40
C ASN A 22 7.33 -6.74 -23.20
N THR A 23 7.50 -5.91 -24.23
CA THR A 23 8.33 -4.71 -24.19
C THR A 23 7.76 -3.63 -23.27
N HIS A 24 6.44 -3.45 -23.23
CA HIS A 24 5.79 -2.50 -22.32
C HIS A 24 5.99 -2.89 -20.84
N TRP A 25 5.83 -4.19 -20.52
CA TRP A 25 6.10 -4.69 -19.16
C TRP A 25 7.53 -4.46 -18.71
N LEU A 26 8.50 -4.62 -19.62
CA LEU A 26 9.90 -4.30 -19.34
C LEU A 26 10.09 -2.82 -18.99
N TRP A 27 9.42 -1.91 -19.70
CA TRP A 27 9.48 -0.47 -19.40
C TRP A 27 8.84 -0.13 -18.05
N LEU A 28 7.70 -0.73 -17.71
CA LEU A 28 7.06 -0.57 -16.40
C LEU A 28 7.96 -1.06 -15.26
N HIS A 29 8.55 -2.25 -15.43
CA HIS A 29 9.49 -2.80 -14.45
C HIS A 29 10.72 -1.89 -14.27
N LEU A 30 11.31 -1.43 -15.37
CA LEU A 30 12.44 -0.49 -15.33
C LEU A 30 12.07 0.82 -14.62
N SER A 31 10.85 1.31 -14.84
CA SER A 31 10.34 2.53 -14.19
C SER A 31 10.40 2.41 -12.67
N SER A 32 9.77 1.37 -12.09
CA SER A 32 9.72 1.20 -10.63
C SER A 32 11.12 0.94 -10.04
N GLN A 33 11.94 0.11 -10.68
CA GLN A 33 13.29 -0.25 -10.19
C GLN A 33 14.26 0.94 -10.22
N LEU A 34 14.29 1.71 -11.30
CA LEU A 34 15.21 2.85 -11.40
C LEU A 34 14.90 3.92 -10.36
N ILE A 35 13.61 4.16 -10.07
CA ILE A 35 13.20 5.10 -9.04
C ILE A 35 13.78 4.69 -7.69
N TYR A 36 13.71 3.40 -7.33
CA TYR A 36 14.30 2.89 -6.10
C TYR A 36 15.81 3.19 -6.01
N PHE A 37 16.60 2.79 -7.01
CA PHE A 37 18.06 2.97 -6.96
C PHE A 37 18.49 4.44 -6.91
N VAL A 38 17.78 5.33 -7.60
CA VAL A 38 18.13 6.75 -7.60
C VAL A 38 17.65 7.44 -6.32
N LEU A 39 16.45 7.10 -5.81
CA LEU A 39 15.91 7.67 -4.57
C LEU A 39 16.79 7.33 -3.35
N PHE A 40 17.29 6.09 -3.28
CA PHE A 40 18.20 5.63 -2.23
C PHE A 40 19.68 5.95 -2.51
N GLN A 41 19.96 6.80 -3.51
CA GLN A 41 21.31 7.28 -3.85
C GLN A 41 22.31 6.18 -4.25
N PHE A 42 21.85 4.98 -4.62
CA PHE A 42 22.70 3.94 -5.20
C PHE A 42 23.11 4.27 -6.63
N ALA A 43 22.35 5.10 -7.33
CA ALA A 43 22.65 5.56 -8.66
C ALA A 43 22.43 7.08 -8.81
N SER A 44 23.27 7.72 -9.63
CA SER A 44 23.19 9.17 -9.91
C SER A 44 22.45 9.43 -11.22
N PHE A 45 21.34 10.17 -11.15
CA PHE A 45 20.54 10.54 -12.32
C PHE A 45 21.32 11.20 -13.46
N PRO A 46 22.12 12.28 -13.25
CA PRO A 46 22.88 12.90 -14.33
C PRO A 46 23.87 11.92 -14.98
N ASN A 47 24.48 11.03 -14.19
CA ASN A 47 25.40 10.02 -14.71
C ASN A 47 24.67 8.97 -15.56
N ILE A 48 23.48 8.53 -15.13
CA ILE A 48 22.63 7.63 -15.92
C ILE A 48 22.28 8.28 -17.26
N VAL A 49 21.79 9.52 -17.25
CA VAL A 49 21.37 10.23 -18.47
C VAL A 49 22.54 10.43 -19.44
N MET A 50 23.70 10.87 -18.94
CA MET A 50 24.90 11.05 -19.77
C MET A 50 25.43 9.73 -20.32
N ALA A 51 25.43 8.65 -19.52
CA ALA A 51 25.82 7.32 -19.99
C ALA A 51 24.84 6.77 -21.04
N LEU A 52 23.53 7.01 -20.87
CA LEU A 52 22.51 6.67 -21.86
C LEU A 52 22.73 7.44 -23.15
N HIS A 53 22.95 8.75 -23.08
CA HIS A 53 23.27 9.57 -24.25
C HIS A 53 24.50 9.02 -25.00
N SER A 54 25.59 8.73 -24.29
CA SER A 54 26.82 8.18 -24.91
C SER A 54 26.57 6.82 -25.60
N LYS A 55 25.76 5.95 -24.98
CA LYS A 55 25.44 4.63 -25.55
C LYS A 55 24.43 4.68 -26.71
N LEU A 56 23.56 5.68 -26.73
CA LEU A 56 22.57 5.88 -27.80
C LEU A 56 23.12 6.73 -28.94
N ALA A 57 24.15 7.54 -28.71
CA ALA A 57 24.79 8.32 -29.74
C ALA A 57 25.32 7.39 -30.85
N GLY A 58 24.90 7.64 -32.09
CA GLY A 58 25.23 6.81 -33.24
C GLY A 58 24.36 5.55 -33.42
N ARG A 59 23.34 5.35 -32.58
CA ARG A 59 22.33 4.28 -32.74
C ARG A 59 20.97 4.89 -33.04
N ASP A 60 20.32 4.48 -34.14
CA ASP A 60 18.96 4.92 -34.49
C ASP A 60 17.89 4.09 -33.77
N LEU A 61 17.91 4.10 -32.44
CA LEU A 61 16.89 3.46 -31.60
C LEU A 61 15.88 4.51 -31.13
N ARG A 62 14.73 4.61 -31.80
CA ARG A 62 13.78 5.72 -31.56
C ARG A 62 12.37 5.28 -31.18
N LYS A 63 11.94 4.05 -31.50
CA LYS A 63 10.58 3.59 -31.17
C LYS A 63 10.27 3.63 -29.67
N GLY A 64 11.26 3.36 -28.82
CA GLY A 64 11.11 3.37 -27.35
C GLY A 64 11.23 4.74 -26.66
N ARG A 65 11.39 5.85 -27.41
CA ARG A 65 11.73 7.16 -26.85
C ARG A 65 10.70 7.68 -25.83
N ASP A 66 9.41 7.49 -26.10
CA ASP A 66 8.34 8.00 -25.24
C ASP A 66 8.27 7.21 -23.91
N HIS A 67 8.51 5.89 -23.96
CA HIS A 67 8.65 5.08 -22.75
C HIS A 67 9.89 5.47 -21.94
N LEU A 68 11.01 5.77 -22.59
CA LEU A 68 12.20 6.27 -21.90
C LEU A 68 11.92 7.62 -21.22
N MET A 69 11.26 8.56 -21.91
CA MET A 69 10.89 9.85 -21.34
C MET A 69 9.91 9.69 -20.18
N TRP A 70 8.97 8.75 -20.26
CA TRP A 70 8.10 8.42 -19.14
C TRP A 70 8.86 7.95 -17.91
N VAL A 71 9.81 7.02 -18.07
CA VAL A 71 10.67 6.53 -16.96
C VAL A 71 11.45 7.68 -16.32
N LEU A 72 12.03 8.56 -17.15
CA LEU A 72 12.81 9.70 -16.67
C LEU A 72 11.92 10.75 -15.98
N LEU A 73 10.71 10.97 -16.50
CA LEU A 73 9.72 11.86 -15.89
C LEU A 73 9.35 11.42 -14.48
N GLN A 74 9.21 10.11 -14.22
CA GLN A 74 8.89 9.62 -12.86
C GLN A 74 9.88 10.14 -11.82
N PHE A 75 11.18 10.09 -12.16
CA PHE A 75 12.22 10.57 -11.28
C PHE A 75 12.25 12.10 -11.19
N ILE A 76 12.16 12.80 -12.32
CA ILE A 76 12.22 14.26 -12.36
C ILE A 76 11.07 14.85 -11.55
N SER A 77 9.83 14.46 -11.85
CA SER A 77 8.64 14.95 -11.16
C SER A 77 8.71 14.71 -9.64
N GLY A 78 9.20 13.55 -9.20
CA GLY A 78 9.29 13.20 -7.77
C GLY A 78 10.46 13.82 -6.99
N SER A 79 11.53 14.25 -7.66
CA SER A 79 12.79 14.63 -6.99
C SER A 79 13.28 16.05 -7.30
N ILE A 80 12.73 16.71 -8.33
CA ILE A 80 13.20 18.02 -8.81
C ILE A 80 13.10 19.12 -7.76
N GLN A 81 12.14 19.04 -6.83
CA GLN A 81 12.01 20.05 -5.76
C GLN A 81 13.18 20.01 -4.76
N ARG A 82 13.76 18.83 -4.50
CA ARG A 82 14.80 18.63 -3.48
C ARG A 82 16.23 18.67 -4.04
N ASN A 83 16.37 18.65 -5.36
CA ASN A 83 17.66 18.56 -6.03
C ASN A 83 17.96 19.82 -6.85
N PRO A 84 19.23 20.17 -7.05
CA PRO A 84 19.61 21.31 -7.88
C PRO A 84 19.25 21.07 -9.34
N LEU A 85 18.83 22.14 -10.04
CA LEU A 85 18.45 22.09 -11.45
C LEU A 85 19.52 21.47 -12.36
N ASN A 86 20.80 21.73 -12.07
CA ASN A 86 21.95 21.22 -12.84
C ASN A 86 21.98 19.70 -12.97
N ASN A 87 21.44 18.96 -12.00
CA ASN A 87 21.37 17.50 -12.04
C ASN A 87 20.45 16.99 -13.17
N PHE A 88 19.52 17.82 -13.64
CA PHE A 88 18.52 17.44 -14.63
C PHE A 88 18.80 18.00 -16.04
N LEU A 89 19.68 19.00 -16.17
CA LEU A 89 20.05 19.58 -17.47
C LEU A 89 20.62 18.59 -18.50
N PRO A 90 21.31 17.49 -18.14
CA PRO A 90 21.69 16.45 -19.10
C PRO A 90 20.54 15.90 -19.95
N MET A 91 19.30 16.00 -19.46
CA MET A 91 18.10 15.61 -20.21
C MET A 91 17.94 16.36 -21.53
N LEU A 92 18.38 17.63 -21.59
CA LEU A 92 18.27 18.45 -22.79
C LEU A 92 19.09 17.85 -23.95
N LYS A 93 20.26 17.28 -23.66
CA LYS A 93 21.10 16.59 -24.65
C LYS A 93 20.44 15.31 -25.13
N LEU A 94 19.79 14.58 -24.23
CA LEU A 94 19.08 13.34 -24.58
C LEU A 94 17.85 13.63 -25.46
N TYR A 95 17.16 14.75 -25.20
CA TYR A 95 16.08 15.24 -26.06
C TYR A 95 16.57 15.51 -27.49
N ASP A 96 17.68 16.26 -27.64
CA ASP A 96 18.25 16.59 -28.96
C ASP A 96 18.60 15.35 -29.79
N LEU A 97 19.01 14.28 -29.11
CA LEU A 97 19.34 13.01 -29.75
C LEU A 97 18.09 12.23 -30.22
N LEU A 98 17.01 12.23 -29.42
CA LEU A 98 15.85 11.35 -29.63
C LEU A 98 14.69 12.00 -30.40
N TYR A 99 14.67 13.34 -30.48
CA TYR A 99 13.64 14.11 -31.18
C TYR A 99 14.28 15.05 -32.21
N PRO A 100 14.81 14.52 -33.34
CA PRO A 100 15.41 15.34 -34.40
C PRO A 100 14.38 16.04 -35.30
N GLU A 101 13.08 15.80 -35.08
CA GLU A 101 11.99 16.36 -35.87
C GLU A 101 11.93 17.89 -35.71
N LYS A 102 11.86 18.59 -36.84
CA LYS A 102 11.71 20.06 -36.89
C LYS A 102 10.25 20.51 -36.82
N GLU A 103 9.34 19.63 -37.22
CA GLU A 103 7.90 19.89 -37.20
C GLU A 103 7.31 19.63 -35.80
N PRO A 104 6.23 20.35 -35.41
CA PRO A 104 5.53 20.09 -34.16
C PRO A 104 4.93 18.69 -34.11
N LEU A 105 5.12 17.99 -32.99
CA LEU A 105 4.45 16.73 -32.72
C LEU A 105 2.93 16.95 -32.58
N GLN A 106 2.16 16.02 -33.12
CA GLN A 106 0.70 16.05 -33.02
C GLN A 106 0.24 15.63 -31.62
N VAL A 107 -0.85 16.23 -31.15
CA VAL A 107 -1.45 15.86 -29.87
C VAL A 107 -1.91 14.39 -29.94
N PRO A 108 -1.42 13.53 -29.03
CA PRO A 108 -1.81 12.14 -29.01
C PRO A 108 -3.26 11.94 -28.57
N ASP A 109 -3.84 10.78 -28.91
CA ASP A 109 -5.21 10.43 -28.52
C ASP A 109 -5.34 10.29 -26.99
N VAL A 110 -6.03 11.26 -26.37
CA VAL A 110 -6.20 11.34 -24.92
C VAL A 110 -7.13 10.26 -24.35
N ASN A 111 -7.77 9.44 -25.19
CA ASN A 111 -8.54 8.28 -24.73
C ASN A 111 -7.67 7.04 -24.53
N LYS A 112 -6.41 7.05 -24.99
CA LYS A 112 -5.45 5.95 -24.81
C LYS A 112 -4.46 6.27 -23.68
N PRO A 113 -4.11 5.32 -22.81
CA PRO A 113 -3.17 5.56 -21.70
C PRO A 113 -1.77 5.97 -22.18
N LEU A 114 -1.36 5.50 -23.37
CA LEU A 114 -0.07 5.81 -23.98
C LEU A 114 0.15 7.31 -24.23
N CYS A 115 -0.93 8.11 -24.28
CA CYS A 115 -0.80 9.56 -24.41
C CYS A 115 0.06 10.18 -23.30
N THR A 116 0.06 9.58 -22.10
CA THR A 116 0.90 10.04 -20.98
C THR A 116 2.39 9.82 -21.21
N HIS A 117 2.76 8.77 -21.93
CA HIS A 117 4.14 8.51 -22.34
C HIS A 117 4.56 9.47 -23.45
N GLN A 118 3.70 9.67 -24.45
CA GLN A 118 3.96 10.57 -25.59
C GLN A 118 4.09 12.04 -25.16
N MET A 119 3.32 12.46 -24.15
CA MET A 119 3.44 13.80 -23.57
C MET A 119 4.53 13.92 -22.49
N ALA A 120 5.22 12.82 -22.12
CA ALA A 120 6.15 12.82 -21.00
C ALA A 120 7.29 13.82 -21.19
N ILE A 121 7.81 13.96 -22.41
CA ILE A 121 8.88 14.93 -22.72
C ILE A 121 8.42 16.38 -22.49
N THR A 122 7.18 16.71 -22.85
CA THR A 122 6.59 18.03 -22.60
C THR A 122 6.44 18.26 -21.10
N CYS A 123 5.98 17.26 -20.34
CA CYS A 123 5.90 17.32 -18.89
C CYS A 123 7.28 17.58 -18.26
N ILE A 124 8.33 16.88 -18.72
CA ILE A 124 9.71 17.11 -18.25
C ILE A 124 10.11 18.57 -18.45
N TRP A 125 9.84 19.12 -19.63
CA TRP A 125 10.18 20.51 -19.93
C TRP A 125 9.45 21.51 -19.02
N ILE A 126 8.17 21.27 -18.74
CA ILE A 126 7.37 22.09 -17.81
C ILE A 126 7.98 22.06 -16.39
N HIS A 127 8.42 20.89 -15.91
CA HIS A 127 9.08 20.76 -14.60
C HIS A 127 10.40 21.54 -14.56
N LEU A 128 11.24 21.41 -15.59
CA LEU A 128 12.52 22.12 -15.67
C LEU A 128 12.32 23.64 -15.70
N LEU A 129 11.37 24.14 -16.50
CA LEU A 129 11.07 25.57 -16.58
C LEU A 129 10.53 26.10 -15.26
N LYS A 130 9.61 25.38 -14.60
CA LYS A 130 9.10 25.80 -13.29
C LYS A 130 10.22 25.84 -12.25
N LYS A 131 11.10 24.83 -12.22
CA LYS A 131 12.24 24.80 -11.29
C LYS A 131 13.21 25.96 -11.56
N ALA A 132 13.49 26.28 -12.81
CA ALA A 132 14.31 27.42 -13.19
C ALA A 132 13.72 28.76 -12.76
N GLN A 133 12.41 28.93 -12.93
CA GLN A 133 11.69 30.10 -12.41
C GLN A 133 11.79 30.20 -10.89
N THR A 134 11.59 29.09 -10.17
CA THR A 134 11.71 29.04 -8.71
C THR A 134 13.12 29.33 -8.21
N ASP A 135 14.15 28.79 -8.88
CA ASP A 135 15.56 28.99 -8.50
C ASP A 135 16.12 30.33 -9.04
N GLN A 136 15.31 31.13 -9.75
CA GLN A 136 15.72 32.35 -10.48
C GLN A 136 16.93 32.13 -11.40
N VAL A 137 17.06 30.93 -11.95
CA VAL A 137 18.11 30.58 -12.91
C VAL A 137 17.54 30.74 -14.31
N ASN A 138 18.21 31.52 -15.15
CA ASN A 138 17.78 31.68 -16.52
C ASN A 138 18.20 30.47 -17.36
N ILE A 139 17.27 29.55 -17.62
CA ILE A 139 17.48 28.54 -18.67
C ILE A 139 17.39 29.28 -20.01
N GLN A 140 18.51 29.40 -20.72
CA GLN A 140 18.58 30.05 -22.04
C GLN A 140 17.76 29.32 -23.14
N ARG A 141 17.09 28.22 -22.80
CA ARG A 141 16.38 27.34 -23.72
C ARG A 141 14.87 27.32 -23.42
N PRO A 142 14.04 27.99 -24.23
CA PRO A 142 12.57 27.90 -24.10
C PRO A 142 12.06 26.53 -24.57
N ILE A 143 10.74 26.34 -24.53
CA ILE A 143 10.10 25.12 -25.05
C ILE A 143 10.41 24.97 -26.54
N PRO A 144 10.95 23.82 -26.98
CA PRO A 144 11.23 23.57 -28.40
C PRO A 144 9.98 23.67 -29.26
N HIS A 145 10.13 24.15 -30.49
CA HIS A 145 9.04 24.24 -31.47
C HIS A 145 8.32 22.88 -31.67
N THR A 146 9.09 21.79 -31.68
CA THR A 146 8.62 20.41 -31.77
C THR A 146 7.60 20.03 -30.70
N LEU A 147 7.68 20.64 -29.50
CA LEU A 147 6.80 20.35 -28.35
C LEU A 147 5.72 21.41 -28.14
N LYS A 148 5.69 22.46 -28.96
CA LYS A 148 4.83 23.64 -28.75
C LYS A 148 3.35 23.26 -28.76
N VAL A 149 2.92 22.42 -29.69
CA VAL A 149 1.52 21.98 -29.80
C VAL A 149 1.06 21.22 -28.55
N HIS A 150 1.90 20.32 -28.01
CA HIS A 150 1.60 19.64 -26.75
C HIS A 150 1.48 20.63 -25.59
N HIS A 151 2.38 21.62 -25.54
CA HIS A 151 2.39 22.60 -24.47
C HIS A 151 1.15 23.51 -24.51
N ASP A 152 0.83 24.04 -25.69
CA ASP A 152 -0.33 24.91 -25.91
C ASP A 152 -1.62 24.16 -25.56
N TYR A 153 -1.71 22.87 -25.90
CA TYR A 153 -2.82 22.00 -25.51
C TYR A 153 -2.95 21.87 -23.97
N LEU A 154 -1.86 21.56 -23.27
CA LEU A 154 -1.86 21.43 -21.80
C LEU A 154 -2.18 22.76 -21.12
N GLN A 155 -1.63 23.87 -21.60
CA GLN A 155 -1.95 25.20 -21.08
C GLN A 155 -3.43 25.53 -21.26
N HIS A 156 -4.00 25.25 -22.44
CA HIS A 156 -5.41 25.50 -22.71
C HIS A 156 -6.31 24.72 -21.75
N LEU A 157 -5.97 23.46 -21.45
CA LEU A 157 -6.73 22.62 -20.51
C LEU A 157 -6.73 23.14 -19.07
N VAL A 158 -5.64 23.76 -18.60
CA VAL A 158 -5.52 24.24 -17.22
C VAL A 158 -6.29 25.54 -16.97
N LEU A 159 -6.46 26.37 -18.00
CA LEU A 159 -7.06 27.71 -17.86
C LEU A 159 -8.43 27.67 -17.16
N PRO A 160 -8.71 28.65 -16.27
CA PRO A 160 -9.92 28.67 -15.43
C PRO A 160 -11.22 28.74 -16.24
N ASN A 161 -11.19 29.21 -17.49
CA ASN A 161 -12.35 29.28 -18.38
C ASN A 161 -12.88 27.90 -18.83
N ASN A 162 -12.10 26.83 -18.69
CA ASN A 162 -12.56 25.46 -19.00
C ASN A 162 -13.34 24.88 -17.82
N ALA A 163 -14.63 25.20 -17.69
CA ALA A 163 -15.47 24.77 -16.55
C ALA A 163 -15.67 23.25 -16.39
N ASN A 164 -15.32 22.44 -17.40
CA ASN A 164 -15.66 21.01 -17.49
C ASN A 164 -14.52 20.02 -17.16
N LEU A 165 -13.62 20.36 -16.24
CA LEU A 165 -12.59 19.43 -15.74
C LEU A 165 -13.22 18.43 -14.76
N CYS A 166 -13.96 17.45 -15.29
CA CYS A 166 -14.49 16.31 -14.56
C CYS A 166 -13.81 15.02 -15.02
N MET A 167 -13.80 14.00 -14.15
CA MET A 167 -13.34 12.66 -14.52
C MET A 167 -14.26 12.07 -15.59
N GLY A 168 -13.74 11.97 -16.82
CA GLY A 168 -14.36 11.27 -17.94
C GLY A 168 -13.68 9.92 -18.19
N SER A 169 -13.90 9.34 -19.38
CA SER A 169 -13.20 8.14 -19.85
C SER A 169 -11.78 8.42 -20.38
N ASP A 170 -11.35 9.69 -20.36
CA ASP A 170 -10.08 10.14 -20.94
C ASP A 170 -8.99 10.37 -19.87
N TYR A 171 -7.76 10.52 -20.34
CA TYR A 171 -6.57 10.69 -19.51
C TYR A 171 -6.16 12.16 -19.34
N ARG A 172 -7.03 13.14 -19.63
CA ARG A 172 -6.69 14.58 -19.56
C ARG A 172 -6.28 15.00 -18.14
N ILE A 173 -7.00 14.52 -17.13
CA ILE A 173 -6.68 14.83 -15.74
C ILE A 173 -5.33 14.22 -15.34
N ALA A 174 -5.04 12.99 -15.77
CA ALA A 174 -3.74 12.36 -15.53
C ALA A 174 -2.60 13.17 -16.18
N LEU A 175 -2.79 13.64 -17.42
CA LEU A 175 -1.82 14.51 -18.10
C LEU A 175 -1.57 15.81 -17.34
N LEU A 176 -2.61 16.48 -16.87
CA LEU A 176 -2.46 17.70 -16.08
C LEU A 176 -1.76 17.46 -14.74
N CYS A 177 -2.13 16.39 -14.04
CA CYS A 177 -1.45 15.99 -12.81
C CYS A 177 0.04 15.73 -13.07
N ASN A 178 0.37 15.04 -14.16
CA ASN A 178 1.75 14.70 -14.53
C ASN A 178 2.57 15.89 -15.01
N ALA A 179 1.95 16.88 -15.66
CA ALA A 179 2.63 18.06 -16.19
C ALA A 179 2.87 19.12 -15.12
N TYR A 180 1.90 19.32 -14.22
CA TYR A 180 1.90 20.43 -13.27
C TYR A 180 2.11 20.00 -11.82
N SER A 181 2.53 18.76 -11.56
CA SER A 181 2.66 18.19 -10.21
C SER A 181 3.47 19.06 -9.22
N THR A 182 4.46 19.81 -9.71
CA THR A 182 5.32 20.69 -8.90
C THR A 182 4.90 22.16 -8.94
N ASN A 183 3.78 22.49 -9.60
CA ASN A 183 3.25 23.84 -9.70
C ASN A 183 1.94 23.96 -8.92
N THR A 184 2.02 24.51 -7.71
CA THR A 184 0.91 24.62 -6.76
C THR A 184 -0.33 25.32 -7.33
N GLU A 185 -0.15 26.32 -8.20
CA GLU A 185 -1.25 27.09 -8.80
C GLU A 185 -2.11 26.25 -9.75
N PHE A 186 -1.47 25.40 -10.55
CA PHE A 186 -2.15 24.61 -11.59
C PHE A 186 -2.43 23.17 -11.18
N PHE A 187 -1.80 22.68 -10.11
CA PHE A 187 -1.93 21.29 -9.65
C PHE A 187 -3.19 21.02 -8.83
N ASN A 188 -3.63 21.99 -8.02
CA ASN A 188 -4.71 21.77 -7.07
C ASN A 188 -6.01 21.36 -7.75
N ARG A 189 -6.33 21.97 -8.90
CA ARG A 189 -7.56 21.72 -9.65
C ARG A 189 -7.66 20.29 -10.21
N PRO A 190 -6.71 19.77 -11.01
CA PRO A 190 -6.78 18.39 -11.50
C PRO A 190 -6.68 17.37 -10.36
N MET A 191 -5.91 17.65 -9.30
CA MET A 191 -5.86 16.77 -8.13
C MET A 191 -7.20 16.72 -7.39
N GLN A 192 -7.87 17.85 -7.20
CA GLN A 192 -9.21 17.89 -6.61
C GLN A 192 -10.23 17.09 -7.44
N ALA A 193 -10.18 17.16 -8.77
CA ALA A 193 -11.07 16.36 -9.62
C ALA A 193 -10.88 14.84 -9.40
N LEU A 194 -9.64 14.36 -9.22
CA LEU A 194 -9.37 12.97 -8.86
C LEU A 194 -9.93 12.62 -7.46
N VAL A 195 -9.68 13.49 -6.49
CA VAL A 195 -10.08 13.27 -5.09
C VAL A 195 -11.61 13.30 -4.93
N ASP A 196 -12.29 14.22 -5.58
CA ASP A 196 -13.75 14.34 -5.54
C ASP A 196 -14.45 13.11 -6.14
N THR A 197 -13.81 12.46 -7.11
CA THR A 197 -14.33 11.23 -7.73
C THR A 197 -14.37 10.05 -6.74
N ILE A 198 -13.42 9.98 -5.81
CA ILE A 198 -13.34 8.91 -4.81
C ILE A 198 -13.96 9.28 -3.46
N LEU A 199 -14.12 10.57 -3.16
CA LEU A 199 -14.79 11.06 -1.96
C LEU A 199 -16.30 11.26 -2.14
N GLY A 200 -16.72 11.59 -3.36
CA GLY A 200 -18.08 12.03 -3.65
C GLY A 200 -18.24 13.52 -3.40
N SER A 201 -18.88 14.22 -4.36
CA SER A 201 -19.25 15.62 -4.17
C SER A 201 -20.45 15.69 -3.22
N GLN A 202 -20.37 16.48 -2.14
CA GLN A 202 -21.46 16.67 -1.16
C GLN A 202 -22.75 17.31 -1.74
N LYS A 203 -22.84 17.52 -3.07
CA LYS A 203 -23.92 18.27 -3.74
C LYS A 203 -24.62 17.48 -4.88
N GLY A 204 -24.82 16.18 -4.72
CA GLY A 204 -25.64 15.36 -5.62
C GLY A 204 -26.88 14.79 -4.92
N PRO A 205 -28.04 14.64 -5.60
CA PRO A 205 -29.25 14.10 -5.00
C PRO A 205 -29.01 12.64 -4.60
N GLN A 206 -29.47 12.29 -3.40
CA GLN A 206 -29.57 10.95 -2.81
C GLN A 206 -29.37 9.82 -3.84
N GLN A 207 -28.16 9.26 -3.88
CA GLN A 207 -28.00 7.91 -4.40
C GLN A 207 -28.81 6.97 -3.51
N THR A 208 -29.54 6.06 -4.15
CA THR A 208 -30.38 5.05 -3.53
C THR A 208 -29.65 4.36 -2.38
N PRO A 209 -30.26 4.27 -1.18
CA PRO A 209 -29.63 3.59 -0.06
C PRO A 209 -29.33 2.15 -0.47
N VAL A 210 -28.05 1.79 -0.46
CA VAL A 210 -27.59 0.41 -0.59
C VAL A 210 -28.30 -0.40 0.51
N PRO A 211 -28.81 -1.62 0.23
CA PRO A 211 -29.42 -2.45 1.27
C PRO A 211 -28.45 -2.58 2.45
N PRO A 212 -28.96 -2.54 3.69
CA PRO A 212 -28.11 -2.52 4.87
C PRO A 212 -27.16 -3.72 4.82
N LEU A 213 -25.86 -3.44 4.84
CA LEU A 213 -24.86 -4.45 5.16
C LEU A 213 -25.25 -5.05 6.53
N LEU A 214 -25.19 -6.38 6.59
CA LEU A 214 -25.66 -7.22 7.68
C LEU A 214 -25.32 -6.64 9.06
N ASN A 215 -26.38 -6.33 9.83
CA ASN A 215 -26.39 -5.88 11.23
C ASN A 215 -25.57 -4.61 11.58
N ASN A 216 -26.33 -3.56 11.89
CA ASN A 216 -25.95 -2.23 12.42
C ASN A 216 -25.46 -1.18 11.41
N ALA A 217 -26.43 -0.43 10.87
CA ALA A 217 -26.42 1.03 10.62
C ALA A 217 -25.10 1.78 10.29
N ALA A 218 -24.21 1.24 9.46
CA ALA A 218 -23.16 2.00 8.81
C ALA A 218 -23.53 2.23 7.33
N LEU A 219 -24.27 3.30 7.05
CA LEU A 219 -24.50 3.75 5.67
C LEU A 219 -23.20 4.38 5.15
N ALA A 220 -22.41 3.61 4.41
CA ALA A 220 -21.32 4.14 3.62
C ALA A 220 -21.91 4.99 2.48
N ASN A 221 -22.16 6.28 2.75
CA ASN A 221 -22.60 7.24 1.75
C ASN A 221 -21.39 7.67 0.93
N GLY A 222 -21.31 7.29 -0.34
CA GLY A 222 -20.23 7.73 -1.21
C GLY A 222 -20.10 6.94 -2.51
N PRO A 223 -19.20 7.37 -3.40
CA PRO A 223 -18.95 6.70 -4.67
C PRO A 223 -18.45 5.27 -4.45
N THR A 224 -18.90 4.35 -5.30
CA THR A 224 -18.55 2.93 -5.26
C THR A 224 -17.51 2.54 -6.30
N THR A 225 -17.32 3.36 -7.33
CA THR A 225 -16.37 3.13 -8.42
C THR A 225 -14.98 3.69 -8.09
N PRO A 226 -13.96 2.85 -7.81
CA PRO A 226 -12.60 3.32 -7.56
C PRO A 226 -11.91 3.79 -8.84
N LEU A 227 -10.78 4.50 -8.71
CA LEU A 227 -9.92 4.80 -9.86
C LEU A 227 -9.36 3.49 -10.44
N SER A 228 -9.43 3.35 -11.77
CA SER A 228 -8.91 2.17 -12.47
C SER A 228 -7.39 2.07 -12.33
N MET A 229 -6.85 0.84 -12.40
CA MET A 229 -5.40 0.63 -12.44
C MET A 229 -4.76 1.37 -13.62
N SER A 230 -5.42 1.42 -14.79
CA SER A 230 -4.90 2.14 -15.96
C SER A 230 -4.68 3.63 -15.70
N ILE A 231 -5.60 4.28 -14.98
CA ILE A 231 -5.48 5.69 -14.60
C ILE A 231 -4.34 5.86 -13.58
N LEU A 232 -4.29 4.99 -12.56
CA LEU A 232 -3.23 5.05 -11.55
C LEU A 232 -1.85 4.81 -12.17
N ASP A 233 -1.70 3.85 -13.09
CA ASP A 233 -0.46 3.57 -13.81
C ASP A 233 -0.05 4.73 -14.73
N SER A 234 -1.03 5.47 -15.24
CA SER A 234 -0.84 6.69 -16.04
C SER A 234 -0.51 7.92 -15.19
N LEU A 235 -0.41 7.82 -13.87
CA LEU A 235 0.04 8.90 -12.98
C LEU A 235 1.53 8.76 -12.65
N THR A 236 2.21 9.90 -12.61
CA THR A 236 3.58 9.97 -12.09
C THR A 236 3.63 9.64 -10.60
N VAL A 237 4.79 9.18 -10.14
CA VAL A 237 5.05 8.93 -8.71
C VAL A 237 4.70 10.13 -7.84
N HIS A 238 5.04 11.35 -8.25
CA HIS A 238 4.72 12.54 -7.47
C HIS A 238 3.20 12.80 -7.37
N SER A 239 2.47 12.61 -8.48
CA SER A 239 1.00 12.70 -8.48
C SER A 239 0.38 11.62 -7.59
N LYS A 240 0.88 10.38 -7.62
CA LYS A 240 0.46 9.29 -6.72
C LYS A 240 0.73 9.62 -5.25
N MET A 241 1.92 10.13 -4.93
CA MET A 241 2.28 10.56 -3.56
C MET A 241 1.33 11.65 -3.05
N SER A 242 1.00 12.62 -3.90
CA SER A 242 0.06 13.70 -3.58
C SER A 242 -1.36 13.18 -3.36
N LEU A 243 -1.80 12.22 -4.18
CA LEU A 243 -3.10 11.57 -4.02
C LEU A 243 -3.18 10.76 -2.72
N ILE A 244 -2.15 9.98 -2.39
CA ILE A 244 -2.03 9.29 -1.08
C ILE A 244 -2.13 10.30 0.05
N HIS A 245 -1.35 11.39 -0.01
CA HIS A 245 -1.35 12.41 1.03
C HIS A 245 -2.73 13.06 1.22
N ALA A 246 -3.44 13.35 0.12
CA ALA A 246 -4.81 13.88 0.16
C ALA A 246 -5.79 12.90 0.83
N ILE A 247 -5.74 11.62 0.44
CA ILE A 247 -6.55 10.56 1.05
C ILE A 247 -6.25 10.43 2.55
N VAL A 248 -4.98 10.27 2.92
CA VAL A 248 -4.57 10.10 4.33
C VAL A 248 -4.98 11.30 5.18
N THR A 249 -4.79 12.52 4.68
CA THR A 249 -5.20 13.75 5.37
C THR A 249 -6.71 13.79 5.58
N HIS A 250 -7.49 13.40 4.58
CA HIS A 250 -8.94 13.32 4.69
C HIS A 250 -9.38 12.29 5.73
N VAL A 251 -8.80 11.08 5.70
CA VAL A 251 -9.11 10.01 6.67
C VAL A 251 -8.76 10.44 8.10
N ILE A 252 -7.60 11.08 8.33
CA ILE A 252 -7.21 11.58 9.65
C ILE A 252 -8.18 12.67 10.11
N LYS A 253 -8.57 13.60 9.22
CA LYS A 253 -9.55 14.64 9.54
C LYS A 253 -10.90 14.06 9.96
N LEU A 254 -11.38 13.03 9.26
CA LEU A 254 -12.60 12.31 9.63
C LEU A 254 -12.47 11.60 10.98
N ALA A 255 -11.34 10.93 11.23
CA ALA A 255 -11.08 10.25 12.50
C ALA A 255 -11.07 11.22 13.69
N GLN A 256 -10.54 12.42 13.51
CA GLN A 256 -10.48 13.44 14.57
C GLN A 256 -11.79 14.20 14.79
N ALA A 257 -12.69 14.24 13.79
CA ALA A 257 -13.92 15.02 13.85
C ALA A 257 -14.95 14.52 14.89
N LYS A 258 -14.72 13.36 15.55
CA LYS A 258 -15.59 12.75 16.60
C LYS A 258 -17.09 12.82 16.28
N SER A 259 -17.47 12.70 15.02
CA SER A 259 -18.88 12.72 14.63
C SER A 259 -19.51 11.37 14.98
N ASN A 260 -20.56 11.39 15.81
CA ASN A 260 -21.31 10.20 16.25
C ASN A 260 -22.09 9.48 15.13
N MET A 261 -22.09 10.00 13.89
CA MET A 261 -22.55 9.22 12.75
C MET A 261 -21.44 8.27 12.32
N ALA A 262 -21.80 6.99 12.14
CA ALA A 262 -20.97 5.94 11.55
C ALA A 262 -20.50 6.33 10.13
N LEU A 263 -19.52 7.23 10.05
CA LEU A 263 -18.88 7.66 8.82
C LEU A 263 -17.91 6.55 8.40
N SER A 264 -18.48 5.52 7.78
CA SER A 264 -17.71 4.61 6.94
C SER A 264 -17.08 5.42 5.82
N LEU A 265 -15.82 5.13 5.51
CA LEU A 265 -15.14 5.68 4.34
C LEU A 265 -15.89 5.26 3.08
N ALA A 266 -15.88 6.11 2.05
CA ALA A 266 -16.46 5.77 0.74
C ALA A 266 -15.77 4.51 0.17
N PRO A 267 -16.50 3.52 -0.37
CA PRO A 267 -15.91 2.30 -0.90
C PRO A 267 -14.86 2.57 -2.00
N ALA A 268 -15.11 3.54 -2.88
CA ALA A 268 -14.16 3.93 -3.92
C ALA A 268 -12.84 4.48 -3.34
N LEU A 269 -12.89 5.21 -2.21
CA LEU A 269 -11.68 5.70 -1.55
C LEU A 269 -10.84 4.56 -1.00
N VAL A 270 -11.46 3.63 -0.28
CA VAL A 270 -10.75 2.50 0.36
C VAL A 270 -10.10 1.62 -0.71
N GLU A 271 -10.84 1.31 -1.76
CA GLU A 271 -10.36 0.50 -2.87
C GLU A 271 -9.32 1.22 -3.75
N THR A 272 -9.41 2.54 -3.92
CA THR A 272 -8.37 3.32 -4.61
C THR A 272 -7.10 3.39 -3.75
N TYR A 273 -7.25 3.58 -2.44
CA TYR A 273 -6.13 3.64 -1.52
C TYR A 273 -5.40 2.30 -1.44
N SER A 274 -6.11 1.18 -1.38
CA SER A 274 -5.49 -0.16 -1.39
C SER A 274 -4.65 -0.39 -2.65
N ARG A 275 -5.14 0.00 -3.84
CA ARG A 275 -4.40 -0.05 -5.10
C ARG A 275 -3.14 0.80 -5.07
N LEU A 276 -3.22 2.01 -4.50
CA LEU A 276 -2.06 2.89 -4.35
C LEU A 276 -1.00 2.29 -3.42
N LEU A 277 -1.38 1.54 -2.39
CA LEU A 277 -0.43 0.93 -1.47
C LEU A 277 0.36 -0.26 -2.06
N VAL A 278 0.00 -0.74 -3.25
CA VAL A 278 0.72 -1.79 -3.98
C VAL A 278 2.02 -1.28 -4.61
N TYR A 279 2.09 0.01 -4.97
CA TYR A 279 3.26 0.57 -5.64
C TYR A 279 4.45 0.67 -4.67
N THR A 280 5.49 -0.13 -4.93
CA THR A 280 6.68 -0.20 -4.07
C THR A 280 7.51 1.08 -4.13
N GLU A 281 7.49 1.81 -5.24
CA GLU A 281 8.20 3.08 -5.37
C GLU A 281 7.68 4.20 -4.45
N ILE A 282 6.49 4.04 -3.87
CA ILE A 282 5.90 4.96 -2.89
C ILE A 282 5.80 4.36 -1.48
N GLU A 283 6.57 3.29 -1.20
CA GLU A 283 6.58 2.56 0.08
C GLU A 283 6.62 3.45 1.34
N SER A 284 7.42 4.54 1.31
CA SER A 284 7.59 5.46 2.45
C SER A 284 6.30 6.19 2.86
N LEU A 285 5.56 6.75 1.90
CA LEU A 285 4.27 7.41 2.15
C LEU A 285 3.08 6.44 2.07
N GLY A 286 3.27 5.31 1.39
CA GLY A 286 2.31 4.22 1.25
C GLY A 286 2.31 3.31 2.48
N ILE A 287 2.75 2.07 2.33
CA ILE A 287 2.60 1.03 3.36
C ILE A 287 3.29 1.36 4.67
N LYS A 288 4.47 2.00 4.64
CA LYS A 288 5.18 2.41 5.85
C LYS A 288 4.40 3.48 6.62
N GLY A 289 3.89 4.48 5.91
CA GLY A 289 3.04 5.53 6.46
C GLY A 289 1.70 5.00 6.98
N PHE A 290 1.10 4.04 6.27
CA PHE A 290 -0.11 3.35 6.70
C PHE A 290 0.06 2.70 8.08
N ILE A 291 1.09 1.87 8.25
CA ILE A 291 1.33 1.11 9.49
C ILE A 291 1.84 2.01 10.62
N SER A 292 2.75 2.94 10.32
CA SER A 292 3.47 3.71 11.35
C SER A 292 2.78 5.02 11.73
N GLN A 293 1.92 5.58 10.88
CA GLN A 293 1.31 6.90 11.10
C GLN A 293 -0.22 6.86 11.06
N LEU A 294 -0.82 6.33 10.00
CA LEU A 294 -2.27 6.36 9.83
C LEU A 294 -2.97 5.49 10.89
N LEU A 295 -2.59 4.21 10.97
CA LEU A 295 -3.23 3.26 11.88
C LEU A 295 -3.11 3.69 13.36
N PRO A 296 -1.93 4.10 13.87
CA PRO A 296 -1.82 4.60 15.25
C PRO A 296 -2.61 5.89 15.49
N THR A 297 -2.69 6.80 14.51
CA THR A 297 -3.44 8.05 14.63
C THR A 297 -4.96 7.81 14.71
N VAL A 298 -5.47 6.92 13.85
CA VAL A 298 -6.89 6.50 13.87
C VAL A 298 -7.23 5.82 15.18
N PHE A 299 -6.35 4.94 15.67
CA PHE A 299 -6.51 4.28 16.96
C PHE A 299 -6.55 5.29 18.13
N LYS A 300 -5.58 6.21 18.20
CA LYS A 300 -5.53 7.28 19.23
C LYS A 300 -6.76 8.20 19.21
N SER A 301 -7.42 8.33 18.06
CA SER A 301 -8.64 9.12 17.91
C SER A 301 -9.91 8.35 18.28
N HIS A 302 -9.80 7.07 18.66
CA HIS A 302 -10.91 6.16 18.96
C HIS A 302 -11.92 6.03 17.80
N ALA A 303 -11.45 6.14 16.56
CA ALA A 303 -12.28 6.05 15.36
C ALA A 303 -12.45 4.57 14.93
N TRP A 304 -13.21 3.80 15.72
CA TRP A 304 -13.31 2.34 15.58
C TRP A 304 -13.84 1.86 14.21
N GLY A 305 -14.83 2.53 13.63
CA GLY A 305 -15.36 2.16 12.32
C GLY A 305 -14.36 2.36 11.17
N ILE A 306 -13.55 3.43 11.25
CA ILE A 306 -12.46 3.66 10.30
C ILE A 306 -11.37 2.60 10.53
N LEU A 307 -10.99 2.33 11.78
CA LEU A 307 -10.02 1.31 12.12
C LEU A 307 -10.42 -0.06 11.54
N TYR A 308 -11.67 -0.47 11.76
CA TYR A 308 -12.23 -1.69 11.18
C TYR A 308 -12.07 -1.74 9.67
N THR A 309 -12.44 -0.67 8.97
CA THR A 309 -12.34 -0.57 7.50
C THR A 309 -10.88 -0.70 7.02
N LEU A 310 -9.92 -0.08 7.74
CA LEU A 310 -8.51 -0.15 7.38
C LEU A 310 -7.92 -1.56 7.58
N LEU A 311 -8.33 -2.26 8.65
CA LEU A 311 -7.90 -3.64 8.91
C LEU A 311 -8.52 -4.63 7.92
N GLU A 312 -9.79 -4.43 7.56
CA GLU A 312 -10.46 -5.20 6.53
C GLU A 312 -9.79 -4.99 5.15
N MET A 313 -9.54 -3.74 4.78
CA MET A 313 -8.79 -3.39 3.57
C MET A 313 -7.44 -4.11 3.53
N PHE A 314 -6.71 -4.10 4.64
CA PHE A 314 -5.43 -4.80 4.73
C PHE A 314 -5.60 -6.31 4.52
N SER A 315 -6.57 -6.93 5.18
CA SER A 315 -6.81 -8.38 5.14
C SER A 315 -7.24 -8.91 3.76
N TYR A 316 -7.98 -8.12 2.98
CA TYR A 316 -8.63 -8.59 1.76
C TYR A 316 -8.12 -7.97 0.46
N ARG A 317 -7.31 -6.90 0.51
CA ARG A 317 -6.79 -6.21 -0.68
C ARG A 317 -5.28 -6.19 -0.78
N MET A 318 -4.57 -6.44 0.32
CA MET A 318 -3.11 -6.32 0.32
C MET A 318 -2.42 -7.68 0.17
N HIS A 319 -1.86 -7.92 -1.01
CA HIS A 319 -1.23 -9.21 -1.34
C HIS A 319 0.30 -9.20 -1.14
N HIS A 320 0.99 -8.15 -1.61
CA HIS A 320 2.46 -8.09 -1.67
C HIS A 320 3.06 -7.12 -0.63
N ILE A 321 2.87 -7.43 0.65
CA ILE A 321 3.49 -6.66 1.74
C ILE A 321 4.75 -7.38 2.23
N GLN A 322 5.83 -6.61 2.39
CA GLN A 322 7.08 -7.15 2.92
C GLN A 322 6.89 -7.73 4.34
N PRO A 323 7.58 -8.83 4.68
CA PRO A 323 7.36 -9.54 5.94
C PRO A 323 7.53 -8.68 7.20
N HIS A 324 8.50 -7.77 7.18
CA HIS A 324 8.78 -6.89 8.32
C HIS A 324 7.60 -5.96 8.66
N TYR A 325 6.86 -5.48 7.66
CA TYR A 325 5.64 -4.69 7.84
C TYR A 325 4.48 -5.53 8.38
N ARG A 326 4.36 -6.79 7.93
CA ARG A 326 3.35 -7.73 8.47
C ARG A 326 3.57 -7.97 9.96
N VAL A 327 4.83 -8.18 10.37
CA VAL A 327 5.21 -8.37 11.78
C VAL A 327 4.99 -7.10 12.60
N GLN A 328 5.32 -5.91 12.06
CA GLN A 328 5.02 -4.65 12.73
C GLN A 328 3.51 -4.44 12.95
N LEU A 329 2.69 -4.76 11.95
CA LEU A 329 1.23 -4.69 12.09
C LEU A 329 0.71 -5.71 13.11
N LEU A 330 1.23 -6.94 13.09
CA LEU A 330 0.87 -7.97 14.08
C LEU A 330 1.11 -7.47 15.51
N SER A 331 2.25 -6.81 15.75
CA SER A 331 2.55 -6.21 17.05
C SER A 331 1.54 -5.12 17.44
N HIS A 332 1.15 -4.26 16.50
CA HIS A 332 0.08 -3.30 16.75
C HIS A 332 -1.24 -4.00 17.10
N LEU A 333 -1.62 -5.07 16.39
CA LEU A 333 -2.87 -5.81 16.64
C LEU A 333 -2.93 -6.44 18.03
N HIS A 334 -1.82 -7.03 18.51
CA HIS A 334 -1.78 -7.58 19.87
C HIS A 334 -1.93 -6.49 20.93
N ASN A 335 -1.28 -5.33 20.74
CA ASN A 335 -1.46 -4.18 21.62
C ASN A 335 -2.89 -3.61 21.57
N LEU A 336 -3.55 -3.66 20.40
CA LEU A 336 -4.93 -3.22 20.21
C LEU A 336 -5.92 -4.14 20.92
N ALA A 337 -5.74 -5.46 20.81
CA ALA A 337 -6.63 -6.46 21.41
C ALA A 337 -6.61 -6.39 22.96
N ALA A 338 -5.47 -6.00 23.55
CA ALA A 338 -5.32 -5.89 25.00
C ALA A 338 -6.07 -4.71 25.64
N VAL A 339 -6.70 -3.82 24.85
CA VAL A 339 -7.38 -2.62 25.38
C VAL A 339 -8.86 -2.93 25.65
N PRO A 340 -9.37 -2.82 26.90
CA PRO A 340 -10.75 -3.20 27.23
C PRO A 340 -11.84 -2.41 26.48
N GLN A 341 -11.50 -1.23 25.95
CA GLN A 341 -12.43 -0.38 25.19
C GLN A 341 -12.68 -0.87 23.75
N THR A 342 -11.90 -1.84 23.25
CA THR A 342 -12.13 -2.47 21.94
C THR A 342 -13.11 -3.63 21.99
N ASN A 343 -13.82 -3.83 23.11
CA ASN A 343 -14.74 -4.94 23.37
C ASN A 343 -16.06 -4.88 22.57
N GLN A 344 -16.04 -4.25 21.40
CA GLN A 344 -17.06 -4.43 20.38
C GLN A 344 -16.77 -5.74 19.66
N THR A 345 -17.71 -6.69 19.71
CA THR A 345 -17.56 -8.04 19.12
C THR A 345 -17.04 -8.01 17.69
N GLN A 346 -17.51 -7.07 16.86
CA GLN A 346 -17.08 -6.93 15.46
C GLN A 346 -15.61 -6.50 15.34
N LEU A 347 -15.14 -5.58 16.19
CA LEU A 347 -13.76 -5.11 16.15
C LEU A 347 -12.79 -6.17 16.67
N HIS A 348 -13.15 -6.86 17.76
CA HIS A 348 -12.35 -7.96 18.30
C HIS A 348 -12.17 -9.07 17.25
N LEU A 349 -13.27 -9.52 16.62
CA LEU A 349 -13.23 -10.50 15.54
C LEU A 349 -12.35 -10.05 14.36
N CYS A 350 -12.43 -8.77 13.99
CA CYS A 350 -11.63 -8.20 12.90
C CYS A 350 -10.12 -8.21 13.23
N VAL A 351 -9.75 -7.80 14.45
CA VAL A 351 -8.36 -7.80 14.93
C VAL A 351 -7.80 -9.22 14.95
N GLU A 352 -8.53 -10.17 15.52
CA GLU A 352 -8.11 -11.57 15.61
C GLU A 352 -8.02 -12.25 14.23
N SER A 353 -9.01 -12.04 13.37
CA SER A 353 -9.00 -12.56 11.98
C SER A 353 -7.84 -11.99 11.16
N THR A 354 -7.56 -10.69 11.31
CA THR A 354 -6.43 -10.03 10.64
C THR A 354 -5.10 -10.59 11.14
N ALA A 355 -4.93 -10.75 12.47
CA ALA A 355 -3.74 -11.32 13.07
C ALA A 355 -3.51 -12.77 12.60
N LEU A 356 -4.57 -13.59 12.54
CA LEU A 356 -4.50 -14.96 12.05
C LEU A 356 -4.03 -15.01 10.59
N ARG A 357 -4.55 -14.14 9.70
CA ARG A 357 -4.11 -14.04 8.30
C ARG A 357 -2.65 -13.62 8.19
N LEU A 358 -2.19 -12.69 9.03
CA LEU A 358 -0.79 -12.27 9.07
C LEU A 358 0.12 -13.43 9.47
N ILE A 359 -0.20 -14.14 10.55
CA ILE A 359 0.58 -15.28 11.08
C ILE A 359 0.64 -16.42 10.05
N THR A 360 -0.49 -16.78 9.47
CA THR A 360 -0.57 -17.89 8.50
C THR A 360 0.01 -17.51 7.13
N GLY A 361 0.01 -16.22 6.79
CA GLY A 361 0.54 -15.68 5.53
C GLY A 361 2.06 -15.47 5.48
N LEU A 362 2.80 -15.66 6.58
CA LEU A 362 4.26 -15.58 6.58
C LEU A 362 4.88 -16.72 5.75
N GLY A 363 5.80 -16.40 4.84
CA GLY A 363 6.53 -17.40 4.08
C GLY A 363 7.51 -18.19 4.95
N SER A 364 7.74 -19.47 4.64
CA SER A 364 8.61 -20.33 5.46
C SER A 364 10.02 -19.77 5.63
N ALA A 365 10.60 -19.16 4.58
CA ALA A 365 11.92 -18.54 4.62
C ALA A 365 11.95 -17.18 5.36
N GLU A 366 10.78 -16.58 5.62
CA GLU A 366 10.64 -15.24 6.18
C GLU A 366 10.51 -15.26 7.70
N VAL A 367 9.95 -16.33 8.27
CA VAL A 367 9.63 -16.44 9.70
C VAL A 367 10.86 -16.23 10.58
N GLN A 368 11.94 -17.01 10.37
CA GLN A 368 13.15 -16.90 11.19
C GLN A 368 13.81 -15.51 11.15
N PRO A 369 14.13 -14.91 9.98
CA PRO A 369 14.81 -13.62 9.95
C PRO A 369 13.96 -12.44 10.44
N GLN A 370 12.62 -12.57 10.43
CA GLN A 370 11.76 -11.52 10.98
C GLN A 370 11.53 -11.65 12.48
N LEU A 371 11.19 -12.85 12.96
CA LEU A 371 10.89 -13.05 14.39
C LEU A 371 12.14 -12.92 15.26
N SER A 372 13.31 -13.36 14.77
CA SER A 372 14.58 -13.23 15.49
C SER A 372 14.97 -11.79 15.82
N ARG A 373 14.47 -10.79 15.06
CA ARG A 373 14.71 -9.37 15.34
C ARG A 373 14.02 -8.86 16.61
N PHE A 374 12.99 -9.56 17.07
CA PHE A 374 12.17 -9.17 18.22
C PHE A 374 12.43 -10.04 19.46
N MET A 375 13.53 -10.80 19.47
CA MET A 375 13.93 -11.63 20.62
C MET A 375 14.15 -10.81 21.90
N GLY A 376 14.53 -9.54 21.78
CA GLY A 376 14.65 -8.64 22.94
C GLY A 376 13.31 -8.22 23.56
N GLU A 377 12.20 -8.30 22.81
CA GLU A 377 10.86 -7.88 23.27
C GLU A 377 9.76 -8.84 22.74
N PRO A 378 9.80 -10.14 23.09
CA PRO A 378 8.91 -11.15 22.52
C PRO A 378 7.43 -10.91 22.88
N LYS A 379 7.17 -10.20 23.99
CA LYS A 379 5.81 -9.82 24.42
C LYS A 379 5.05 -8.99 23.38
N THR A 380 5.77 -8.30 22.50
CA THR A 380 5.15 -7.47 21.45
C THR A 380 4.61 -8.29 20.29
N LEU A 381 5.02 -9.56 20.16
CA LEU A 381 4.65 -10.46 19.06
C LEU A 381 3.69 -11.58 19.46
N VAL A 382 3.47 -11.75 20.76
CA VAL A 382 2.69 -12.84 21.33
C VAL A 382 1.37 -12.27 21.84
N SER A 383 0.28 -12.98 21.58
CA SER A 383 -1.02 -12.63 22.15
C SER A 383 -1.00 -12.88 23.67
N ALA A 384 -1.54 -11.94 24.44
CA ALA A 384 -1.66 -12.11 25.89
C ALA A 384 -2.78 -13.09 26.28
N GLU A 385 -3.88 -13.10 25.53
CA GLU A 385 -5.11 -13.82 25.91
C GLU A 385 -5.54 -14.89 24.89
N SER A 386 -5.46 -14.61 23.58
CA SER A 386 -5.90 -15.56 22.54
C SER A 386 -4.92 -16.74 22.40
N GLU A 387 -5.34 -17.92 22.89
CA GLU A 387 -4.61 -19.18 22.73
C GLU A 387 -4.50 -19.55 21.25
N GLU A 388 -5.57 -19.36 20.47
CA GLU A 388 -5.66 -19.73 19.06
C GLU A 388 -4.61 -19.04 18.18
N LEU A 389 -4.41 -17.73 18.38
CA LEU A 389 -3.38 -16.98 17.65
C LEU A 389 -1.97 -17.49 17.99
N ASN A 390 -1.70 -17.75 19.27
CA ASN A 390 -0.42 -18.28 19.72
C ASN A 390 -0.19 -19.71 19.19
N ARG A 391 -1.22 -20.55 19.14
CA ARG A 391 -1.17 -21.87 18.52
C ARG A 391 -0.90 -21.80 17.03
N ALA A 392 -1.56 -20.88 16.32
CA ALA A 392 -1.32 -20.65 14.90
C ALA A 392 0.13 -20.21 14.65
N LEU A 393 0.68 -19.36 15.53
CA LEU A 393 2.09 -18.94 15.46
C LEU A 393 3.05 -20.13 15.62
N VAL A 394 2.80 -21.01 16.60
CA VAL A 394 3.57 -22.25 16.79
C VAL A 394 3.51 -23.14 15.55
N LEU A 395 2.34 -23.31 14.94
CA LEU A 395 2.19 -24.10 13.71
C LEU A 395 2.95 -23.48 12.53
N THR A 396 2.94 -22.15 12.40
CA THR A 396 3.72 -21.43 11.38
C THR A 396 5.23 -21.62 11.60
N ILE A 397 5.71 -21.57 12.85
CA ILE A 397 7.11 -21.83 13.20
C ILE A 397 7.48 -23.28 12.87
N ALA A 398 6.63 -24.25 13.25
CA ALA A 398 6.85 -25.66 12.96
C ALA A 398 7.00 -25.93 11.44
N ARG A 399 6.09 -25.36 10.63
CA ARG A 399 6.16 -25.45 9.17
C ARG A 399 7.42 -24.79 8.61
N SER A 400 7.76 -23.60 9.11
CA SER A 400 8.96 -22.87 8.67
C SER A 400 10.22 -23.68 8.91
N MET A 401 10.43 -24.15 10.15
CA MET A 401 11.58 -24.96 10.55
C MET A 401 11.68 -26.29 9.79
N HIS A 402 10.54 -26.91 9.48
CA HIS A 402 10.50 -28.11 8.67
C HIS A 402 10.97 -27.85 7.23
N VAL A 403 10.44 -26.81 6.58
CA VAL A 403 10.76 -26.48 5.18
C VAL A 403 12.18 -25.97 5.01
N THR A 404 12.69 -25.16 5.96
CA THR A 404 14.06 -24.61 5.89
C THR A 404 15.12 -25.56 6.46
N GLY A 405 14.71 -26.67 7.06
CA GLY A 405 15.62 -27.65 7.66
C GLY A 405 16.30 -27.19 8.95
N THR A 406 15.81 -26.11 9.60
CA THR A 406 16.44 -25.55 10.81
C THR A 406 15.99 -26.23 12.11
N GLY A 407 15.08 -27.21 12.03
CA GLY A 407 14.52 -27.90 13.19
C GLY A 407 15.13 -29.26 13.56
N SER A 408 16.15 -29.74 12.83
CA SER A 408 16.83 -31.01 13.11
C SER A 408 17.97 -30.89 14.13
N ASP A 409 18.59 -29.72 14.22
CA ASP A 409 19.73 -29.45 15.11
C ASP A 409 19.31 -28.53 16.28
N PRO A 410 19.58 -28.92 17.54
CA PRO A 410 19.29 -28.10 18.73
C PRO A 410 19.90 -26.70 18.72
N LEU A 411 21.07 -26.53 18.08
CA LEU A 411 21.73 -25.22 17.98
C LEU A 411 20.93 -24.29 17.05
N SER A 412 20.55 -24.82 15.89
CA SER A 412 19.78 -24.13 14.85
C SER A 412 18.35 -23.78 15.27
N GLY A 413 17.75 -24.56 16.17
CA GLY A 413 16.41 -24.30 16.73
C GLY A 413 16.36 -23.41 17.97
N SER A 414 17.51 -22.95 18.49
CA SER A 414 17.58 -22.20 19.75
C SER A 414 16.88 -20.84 19.72
N TRP A 415 16.76 -20.23 18.54
CA TRP A 415 16.17 -18.89 18.37
C TRP A 415 14.69 -18.81 18.77
N CYS A 416 13.93 -19.90 18.76
CA CYS A 416 12.50 -19.85 19.10
C CYS A 416 12.20 -20.13 20.58
N LYS A 417 13.18 -20.56 21.39
CA LYS A 417 12.95 -20.99 22.78
C LYS A 417 12.36 -19.90 23.65
N GLU A 418 12.89 -18.68 23.58
CA GLU A 418 12.42 -17.54 24.38
C GLU A 418 10.99 -17.11 24.00
N LEU A 419 10.69 -17.15 22.69
CA LEU A 419 9.36 -16.90 22.16
C LEU A 419 8.36 -17.97 22.63
N LEU A 420 8.72 -19.25 22.55
CA LEU A 420 7.87 -20.36 22.99
C LEU A 420 7.63 -20.32 24.50
N ASN A 421 8.65 -19.98 25.30
CA ASN A 421 8.49 -19.77 26.74
C ASN A 421 7.50 -18.64 27.03
N THR A 422 7.59 -17.52 26.28
CA THR A 422 6.66 -16.40 26.43
C THR A 422 5.22 -16.82 26.06
N ILE A 423 5.05 -17.61 24.99
CA ILE A 423 3.75 -18.18 24.61
C ILE A 423 3.18 -19.07 25.73
N MET A 424 4.00 -19.91 26.34
CA MET A 424 3.58 -20.78 27.45
C MET A 424 3.26 -20.02 28.73
N GLN A 425 3.91 -18.88 28.97
CA GLN A 425 3.61 -18.01 30.10
C GLN A 425 2.26 -17.30 29.94
N ASN A 426 1.95 -16.82 28.73
CA ASN A 426 0.70 -16.10 28.47
C ASN A 426 -0.50 -17.05 28.30
N THR A 427 -0.35 -18.07 27.45
CA THR A 427 -1.44 -18.99 27.07
C THR A 427 -0.94 -20.44 27.18
N PRO A 428 -0.90 -21.01 28.40
CA PRO A 428 -0.42 -22.38 28.61
C PRO A 428 -1.34 -23.39 27.93
N HIS A 429 -0.81 -24.16 26.98
CA HIS A 429 -1.60 -25.13 26.20
C HIS A 429 -0.84 -26.40 25.88
N ASN A 430 -1.57 -27.44 25.48
CA ASN A 430 -1.02 -28.72 25.02
C ASN A 430 -1.35 -29.01 23.56
N TRP A 431 -0.51 -29.82 22.92
CA TRP A 431 -0.73 -30.37 21.59
C TRP A 431 -1.20 -31.82 21.64
N ALA A 432 -2.02 -32.23 20.67
CA ALA A 432 -2.38 -33.62 20.51
C ALA A 432 -1.20 -34.42 19.94
N ASN A 433 -1.08 -35.70 20.31
CA ASN A 433 0.05 -36.54 19.93
C ASN A 433 0.26 -36.61 18.42
N HIS A 434 -0.82 -36.72 17.63
CA HIS A 434 -0.73 -36.78 16.17
C HIS A 434 -0.17 -35.48 15.55
N THR A 435 -0.49 -34.32 16.15
CA THR A 435 0.06 -33.02 15.71
C THR A 435 1.52 -32.90 16.12
N LEU A 436 1.84 -33.25 17.36
CA LEU A 436 3.19 -33.17 17.92
C LEU A 436 4.18 -34.07 17.17
N GLN A 437 3.74 -35.26 16.72
CA GLN A 437 4.54 -36.16 15.88
C GLN A 437 4.94 -35.54 14.54
N SER A 438 4.18 -34.55 14.06
CA SER A 438 4.47 -33.84 12.82
C SER A 438 5.40 -32.63 13.03
N PHE A 439 5.72 -32.27 14.28
CA PHE A 439 6.60 -31.15 14.57
C PHE A 439 8.08 -31.53 14.41
N PRO A 440 8.94 -30.57 14.06
CA PRO A 440 10.38 -30.75 14.15
C PRO A 440 10.82 -31.22 15.55
N PRO A 441 11.88 -32.05 15.66
CA PRO A 441 12.34 -32.63 16.93
C PRO A 441 12.50 -31.61 18.07
N VAL A 442 13.10 -30.45 17.79
CA VAL A 442 13.32 -29.39 18.80
C VAL A 442 12.00 -28.87 19.42
N LEU A 443 10.95 -28.73 18.61
CA LEU A 443 9.64 -28.30 19.11
C LEU A 443 8.92 -29.41 19.86
N ASN A 444 9.03 -30.65 19.37
CA ASN A 444 8.44 -31.81 20.02
C ASN A 444 9.00 -32.00 21.43
N GLU A 445 10.33 -31.97 21.58
CA GLU A 445 11.00 -32.03 22.89
C GLU A 445 10.58 -30.90 23.82
N PHE A 446 10.50 -29.67 23.31
CA PHE A 446 10.09 -28.51 24.11
C PHE A 446 8.70 -28.69 24.72
N PHE A 447 7.70 -29.11 23.93
CA PHE A 447 6.33 -29.28 24.41
C PHE A 447 6.13 -30.56 25.24
N GLN A 448 7.01 -31.56 25.13
CA GLN A 448 7.03 -32.70 26.04
C GLN A 448 7.54 -32.30 27.44
N GLN A 449 8.53 -31.41 27.50
CA GLN A 449 9.08 -30.91 28.77
C GLN A 449 8.15 -29.91 29.47
N ASN A 450 7.41 -29.11 28.71
CA ASN A 450 6.51 -28.07 29.21
C ASN A 450 5.04 -28.48 29.11
N SER A 451 4.67 -29.64 29.64
CA SER A 451 3.29 -30.12 29.59
C SER A 451 2.40 -29.40 30.62
N VAL A 452 1.22 -28.96 30.19
CA VAL A 452 0.23 -28.33 31.07
C VAL A 452 -0.73 -29.39 31.61
N PRO A 453 -1.14 -29.36 32.90
CA PRO A 453 -2.15 -30.27 33.41
C PRO A 453 -3.46 -30.14 32.64
N LYS A 454 -4.01 -31.25 32.13
CA LYS A 454 -5.30 -31.23 31.44
C LYS A 454 -6.43 -31.23 32.46
N ALA A 455 -7.42 -30.35 32.28
CA ALA A 455 -8.64 -30.37 33.06
C ALA A 455 -9.34 -31.74 32.92
N ASN A 456 -9.77 -32.32 34.05
CA ASN A 456 -10.42 -33.61 34.04
C ASN A 456 -11.84 -33.48 33.45
N LYS A 457 -12.14 -34.26 32.40
CA LYS A 457 -13.43 -34.26 31.73
C LYS A 457 -14.61 -34.48 32.69
N GLN A 458 -14.43 -35.31 33.72
CA GLN A 458 -15.47 -35.55 34.72
C GLN A 458 -15.68 -34.33 35.62
N GLN A 459 -14.60 -33.63 35.99
CA GLN A 459 -14.68 -32.40 36.78
C GLN A 459 -15.34 -31.28 36.00
N LEU A 460 -14.98 -31.09 34.72
CA LEU A 460 -15.63 -30.11 33.85
C LEU A 460 -17.13 -30.40 33.71
N LYS A 461 -17.50 -31.66 33.45
CA LYS A 461 -18.91 -32.06 33.37
C LYS A 461 -19.65 -31.74 34.68
N LYS A 462 -19.06 -32.10 35.82
CA LYS A 462 -19.65 -31.84 37.14
C LYS A 462 -19.83 -30.34 37.40
N ALA A 463 -18.82 -29.52 37.10
CA ALA A 463 -18.88 -28.07 37.26
C ALA A 463 -19.98 -27.43 36.38
N VAL A 464 -20.08 -27.85 35.11
CA VAL A 464 -21.14 -27.35 34.21
C VAL A 464 -22.54 -27.76 34.71
N GLU A 465 -22.71 -28.98 35.20
CA GLU A 465 -23.99 -29.43 35.77
C GLU A 465 -24.35 -28.69 37.06
N GLU A 466 -23.37 -28.38 37.91
CA GLU A 466 -23.56 -27.59 39.14
C GLU A 466 -23.93 -26.14 38.82
N GLU A 467 -23.20 -25.48 37.93
CA GLU A 467 -23.50 -24.11 37.49
C GLU A 467 -24.87 -24.01 36.79
N TYR A 468 -25.25 -25.02 36.00
CA TYR A 468 -26.57 -25.06 35.37
C TYR A 468 -27.70 -25.19 36.41
N ARG A 469 -27.51 -25.98 37.47
CA ARG A 469 -28.49 -26.06 38.57
C ARG A 469 -28.58 -24.74 39.33
N ASN A 470 -27.45 -24.08 39.58
CA ASN A 470 -27.40 -22.76 40.20
C ASN A 470 -28.20 -21.76 39.37
N TRP A 471 -27.94 -21.68 38.06
CA TRP A 471 -28.70 -20.86 37.11
C TRP A 471 -30.21 -21.13 37.21
N ALA A 472 -30.62 -22.40 37.16
CA ALA A 472 -32.03 -22.78 37.20
C ALA A 472 -32.74 -22.46 38.52
N SER A 473 -31.97 -22.28 39.61
CA SER A 473 -32.49 -21.95 40.95
C SER A 473 -32.53 -20.45 41.27
N MET A 474 -31.82 -19.64 40.49
CA MET A 474 -31.78 -18.19 40.67
C MET A 474 -33.01 -17.53 40.02
N ASN A 475 -33.69 -16.66 40.77
CA ASN A 475 -34.88 -15.93 40.29
C ASN A 475 -34.63 -14.44 40.05
N ASN A 476 -33.49 -13.90 40.51
CA ASN A 476 -33.16 -12.49 40.40
C ASN A 476 -32.17 -12.28 39.25
N GLU A 477 -32.58 -11.55 38.22
CA GLU A 477 -31.76 -11.29 37.02
C GLU A 477 -30.43 -10.59 37.36
N ASN A 478 -30.41 -9.69 38.35
CA ASN A 478 -29.18 -8.99 38.73
C ASN A 478 -28.15 -9.94 39.34
N ASP A 479 -28.61 -10.92 40.14
CA ASP A 479 -27.72 -11.90 40.77
C ASP A 479 -27.19 -12.91 39.74
N ILE A 480 -28.03 -13.28 38.76
CA ILE A 480 -27.63 -14.12 37.62
C ILE A 480 -26.55 -13.40 36.82
N ILE A 481 -26.79 -12.16 36.41
CA ILE A 481 -25.81 -11.38 35.63
C ILE A 481 -24.52 -11.22 36.44
N ALA A 482 -24.62 -10.84 37.72
CA ALA A 482 -23.45 -10.65 38.57
C ALA A 482 -22.63 -11.94 38.73
N HIS A 483 -23.26 -13.10 38.96
CA HIS A 483 -22.57 -14.38 39.14
C HIS A 483 -21.94 -14.92 37.86
N PHE A 484 -22.65 -14.85 36.73
CA PHE A 484 -22.19 -15.43 35.45
C PHE A 484 -21.35 -14.47 34.58
N SER A 485 -21.18 -13.21 34.98
CA SER A 485 -20.31 -12.24 34.29
C SER A 485 -19.05 -11.84 35.07
N VAL A 486 -18.78 -12.47 36.22
CA VAL A 486 -17.54 -12.22 36.98
C VAL A 486 -16.32 -12.58 36.13
N PRO A 487 -15.35 -11.65 35.94
CA PRO A 487 -14.07 -11.98 35.32
C PRO A 487 -13.31 -13.00 36.18
N GLY A 488 -12.90 -14.11 35.56
CA GLY A 488 -12.21 -15.24 36.20
C GLY A 488 -10.69 -15.13 36.23
#